data_AF-A0A1I7SK91-F1
#
_entry.id   AF-A0A1I7SK91-F1
#
_cell.length_a   1.000
_cell.length_b   1.000
_cell.length_c   1.000
_cell.angle_alpha   90.00
_cell.angle_beta   90.00
_cell.angle_gamma   90.00
#
_symmetry.space_group_name_H-M   'P 1'
#
loop_
_entity.id
_entity.type
_entity.pdbx_description
1 polymer ?
#
loop_
_entity_poly.entity_id
_entity_poly.type
_entity_poly.pdbx_seq_one_letter_code
_entity_poly.pdbx_strand_id
1 'polypeptide(L)'
;MLGQPPNCESCGAVMEEKKDANAPDGLKRRCKARIMLENRKSKRCDHSRSYRKHTCFARTKLPIWKILEFIDLWLKKAIGPLTVGKSFSTLAGLMHNLWAALVKSYR
;
A
#
# COMPACT_ATOMS: atom_id res chain seq x y z
N MET A 1 7.73 10.42 4.83
CA MET A 1 8.36 9.55 5.84
C MET A 1 7.76 8.16 5.72
N LEU A 2 8.53 7.17 5.27
CA LEU A 2 8.07 5.79 5.13
C LEU A 2 8.03 5.16 6.53
N GLY A 3 6.85 4.69 6.96
CA GLY A 3 6.68 4.02 8.26
C GLY A 3 7.60 2.80 8.41
N GLN A 4 7.80 2.36 9.66
CA GLN A 4 8.68 1.23 9.96
C GLN A 4 8.32 0.01 9.08
N PRO A 5 9.33 -0.68 8.50
CA PRO A 5 9.09 -1.86 7.69
C PRO A 5 8.43 -2.95 8.53
N PRO A 6 7.36 -3.60 8.04
CA PRO A 6 6.64 -4.61 8.80
C PRO A 6 7.51 -5.85 8.95
N ASN A 7 7.28 -6.56 10.05
CA ASN A 7 7.85 -7.87 10.28
C ASN A 7 7.17 -8.93 9.40
N CYS A 8 7.93 -9.96 9.03
CA CYS A 8 7.47 -11.09 8.27
C CYS A 8 6.54 -11.96 9.14
N GLU A 9 5.33 -12.22 8.66
CA GLU A 9 4.33 -13.07 9.35
C GLU A 9 4.82 -14.52 9.54
N SER A 10 5.80 -14.97 8.75
CA SER A 10 6.32 -16.33 8.80
C SER A 10 7.51 -16.53 9.74
N CYS A 11 8.33 -15.51 9.97
CA CYS A 11 9.59 -15.66 10.71
C CYS A 11 9.95 -14.47 11.63
N GLY A 12 9.09 -13.47 11.73
CA GLY A 12 9.29 -12.29 12.59
C GLY A 12 10.35 -11.30 12.10
N ALA A 13 11.16 -11.65 11.11
CA ALA A 13 12.22 -10.78 10.60
C ALA A 13 11.68 -9.59 9.79
N VAL A 14 12.41 -8.48 9.80
CA VAL A 14 12.06 -7.28 9.03
C VAL A 14 11.99 -7.57 7.53
N MET A 15 10.93 -7.10 6.88
CA MET A 15 10.80 -7.21 5.43
C MET A 15 11.44 -6.03 4.71
N GLU A 16 12.07 -6.31 3.57
CA GLU A 16 12.69 -5.27 2.75
C GLU A 16 11.88 -5.01 1.48
N GLU A 17 11.97 -3.77 1.00
CA GLU A 17 11.41 -3.36 -0.28
C GLU A 17 12.24 -3.92 -1.45
N LYS A 18 11.57 -4.51 -2.43
CA LYS A 18 12.20 -5.01 -3.65
C LYS A 18 11.38 -4.62 -4.87
N LYS A 19 12.09 -4.18 -5.92
CA LYS A 19 11.50 -4.00 -7.25
C LYS A 19 10.96 -5.33 -7.78
N ASP A 20 9.75 -5.29 -8.31
CA ASP A 20 9.10 -6.42 -8.96
C ASP A 20 8.24 -5.89 -10.12
N ALA A 21 8.62 -6.25 -11.35
CA ALA A 21 7.91 -5.84 -12.57
C ALA A 21 6.48 -6.38 -12.63
N ASN A 22 6.17 -7.47 -11.92
CA ASN A 22 4.84 -8.06 -11.87
C ASN A 22 3.96 -7.44 -10.78
N ALA A 23 4.52 -6.60 -9.90
CA ALA A 23 3.74 -5.87 -8.92
C ALA A 23 3.08 -4.64 -9.58
N PRO A 24 1.80 -4.34 -9.30
CA PRO A 24 1.09 -3.19 -9.88
C PRO A 24 1.79 -1.84 -9.69
N ASP A 25 2.59 -1.68 -8.63
CA ASP A 25 3.36 -0.46 -8.32
C ASP A 25 4.86 -0.63 -8.56
N GLY A 26 5.28 -1.73 -9.20
CA GLY A 26 6.69 -2.04 -9.43
C GLY A 26 7.48 -2.43 -8.17
N LEU A 27 6.82 -2.52 -7.00
CA LEU A 27 7.43 -2.76 -5.70
C LEU A 27 6.64 -3.80 -4.89
N LYS A 28 7.36 -4.66 -4.18
CA LYS A 28 6.81 -5.57 -3.15
C LYS A 28 7.72 -5.66 -1.95
N ARG A 29 7.17 -6.08 -0.81
CA ARG A 29 7.96 -6.45 0.36
C ARG A 29 8.36 -7.91 0.27
N ARG A 30 9.62 -8.23 0.53
CA ARG A 30 10.10 -9.63 0.61
C ARG A 30 10.95 -9.81 1.86
N CYS A 31 10.74 -10.94 2.54
CA CYS A 31 11.59 -11.33 3.65
C CYS A 31 12.97 -11.79 3.11
N LYS A 32 14.06 -11.33 3.71
CA LYS A 32 15.42 -11.79 3.38
C LYS A 32 16.01 -12.76 4.41
N ALA A 33 15.34 -12.98 5.54
CA ALA A 33 15.82 -13.86 6.58
C ALA A 33 16.03 -15.29 6.07
N ARG A 34 17.00 -15.97 6.67
CA ARG A 34 17.17 -17.40 6.52
C ARG A 34 16.54 -18.11 7.71
N ILE A 35 15.75 -19.14 7.42
CA ILE A 35 15.07 -19.97 8.42
C ILE A 35 15.74 -21.34 8.36
N MET A 36 16.11 -21.86 9.53
CA MET A 36 16.57 -23.23 9.68
C MET A 36 15.43 -24.03 10.30
N LEU A 37 14.88 -24.98 9.54
CA LEU A 37 14.00 -25.99 10.11
C LEU A 37 14.87 -27.05 10.76
N GLU A 38 14.42 -27.60 11.89
CA GLU A 38 15.14 -28.61 12.64
C GLU A 38 15.61 -29.76 11.73
N ASN A 39 16.88 -30.16 11.85
CA ASN A 39 17.54 -31.18 11.02
C ASN A 39 17.55 -30.89 9.50
N ARG A 40 17.39 -29.64 9.06
CA ARG A 40 17.45 -29.25 7.65
C ARG A 40 18.44 -28.11 7.40
N LYS A 41 18.98 -28.06 6.18
CA LYS A 41 19.82 -26.95 5.71
C LYS A 41 19.03 -25.64 5.76
N SER A 42 19.69 -24.57 6.19
CA SER A 42 19.15 -23.20 6.18
C SER A 42 18.63 -22.81 4.80
N LYS A 43 17.38 -22.32 4.73
CA LYS A 43 16.74 -21.84 3.49
C LYS A 43 16.30 -20.39 3.66
N ARG A 44 16.17 -19.66 2.55
CA ARG A 44 15.62 -18.30 2.58
C ARG A 44 14.12 -18.36 2.89
N CYS A 45 13.61 -17.39 3.64
CA CYS A 45 12.19 -17.19 3.77
C CYS A 45 11.61 -16.75 2.41
N ASP A 46 10.63 -17.51 1.91
CA ASP A 46 9.96 -17.21 0.64
C ASP A 46 8.75 -16.28 0.79
N HIS A 47 8.49 -15.81 2.02
CA HIS A 47 7.38 -14.91 2.27
C HIS A 47 7.59 -13.57 1.56
N SER A 48 6.58 -13.18 0.79
CA SER A 48 6.51 -11.88 0.12
C SER A 48 5.10 -11.32 0.23
N ARG A 49 4.99 -10.01 0.20
CA ARG A 49 3.75 -9.30 0.50
C ARG A 49 3.62 -8.06 -0.36
N SER A 50 2.42 -7.84 -0.89
CA SER A 50 2.07 -6.59 -1.58
C SER A 50 1.90 -5.46 -0.58
N TYR A 51 2.32 -4.25 -0.97
CA TYR A 51 2.02 -3.01 -0.24
C TYR A 51 0.52 -2.76 -0.08
N ARG A 52 -0.30 -3.34 -0.97
CA ARG A 52 -1.75 -3.16 -0.99
C ARG A 52 -2.52 -4.19 -0.16
N LYS A 53 -1.87 -5.18 0.48
CA LYS A 53 -2.57 -6.32 1.14
C LYS A 53 -3.67 -5.86 2.11
N HIS A 54 -3.47 -4.73 2.80
CA HIS A 54 -4.40 -4.17 3.79
C HIS A 54 -5.14 -2.92 3.32
N THR A 55 -5.24 -2.70 2.01
CA THR A 55 -5.96 -1.54 1.45
C THR A 55 -7.13 -2.01 0.56
N CYS A 56 -8.06 -1.10 0.28
CA CYS A 56 -9.14 -1.34 -0.68
C CYS A 56 -8.64 -1.66 -2.11
N PHE A 57 -7.35 -1.45 -2.38
CA PHE A 57 -6.71 -1.73 -3.66
C PHE A 57 -5.98 -3.08 -3.71
N ALA A 58 -6.14 -3.94 -2.69
CA ALA A 58 -5.43 -5.23 -2.59
C ALA A 58 -5.56 -6.11 -3.83
N ARG A 59 -6.71 -6.08 -4.50
CA ARG A 59 -7.02 -6.90 -5.69
C ARG A 59 -6.90 -6.14 -7.00
N THR A 60 -6.60 -4.85 -6.96
CA THR A 60 -6.58 -3.98 -8.13
C THR A 60 -5.27 -4.16 -8.89
N LYS A 61 -5.36 -4.44 -10.20
CA LYS A 61 -4.20 -4.55 -11.10
C LYS A 61 -3.67 -3.20 -11.61
N LEU A 62 -4.48 -2.14 -11.47
CA LEU A 62 -4.08 -0.80 -11.89
C LEU A 62 -3.00 -0.23 -10.98
N PRO A 63 -1.94 0.39 -11.51
CA PRO A 63 -0.98 1.16 -10.72
C PRO A 63 -1.66 2.28 -9.92
N ILE A 64 -1.10 2.66 -8.76
CA ILE A 64 -1.68 3.71 -7.92
C ILE A 64 -1.81 5.02 -8.69
N TRP A 65 -0.84 5.38 -9.53
CA TRP A 65 -0.91 6.62 -10.33
C TRP A 65 -2.12 6.64 -11.28
N LYS A 66 -2.54 5.50 -11.85
CA LYS A 66 -3.74 5.43 -12.71
C LYS A 66 -5.02 5.62 -11.90
N ILE A 67 -5.04 5.12 -10.67
CA ILE A 67 -6.16 5.33 -9.74
C ILE A 67 -6.24 6.82 -9.37
N LEU A 68 -5.10 7.47 -9.11
CA LEU A 68 -5.03 8.90 -8.81
C LEU A 68 -5.47 9.77 -10.00
N GLU A 69 -5.05 9.45 -11.23
CA GLU A 69 -5.55 10.10 -12.45
C GLU A 69 -7.07 10.01 -12.56
N PHE A 70 -7.64 8.84 -12.27
CA PHE A 70 -9.09 8.66 -12.33
C PHE A 70 -9.81 9.50 -11.27
N ILE A 71 -9.28 9.54 -10.04
CA ILE A 71 -9.81 10.39 -8.96
C ILE A 71 -9.73 11.86 -9.37
N ASP A 72 -8.61 12.32 -9.91
CA ASP A 72 -8.42 13.71 -10.35
C ASP A 72 -9.41 14.09 -11.47
N LEU A 73 -9.57 13.24 -12.48
CA LEU A 73 -10.56 13.43 -13.54
C LEU A 73 -11.99 13.43 -12.99
N TRP A 74 -12.29 12.55 -12.04
CA TRP A 74 -13.59 12.47 -11.41
C TRP A 74 -13.89 13.72 -10.59
N LEU A 75 -12.93 14.23 -9.83
CA LEU A 75 -13.05 15.50 -9.10
C LEU A 75 -13.27 16.66 -10.07
N LYS A 76 -12.49 16.78 -11.14
CA LYS A 76 -12.66 17.84 -12.15
C LYS A 76 -14.01 17.80 -12.88
N LYS A 77 -14.57 16.61 -13.07
CA LYS A 77 -15.83 16.41 -13.79
C LYS A 77 -17.07 16.48 -12.89
N ALA A 78 -17.01 15.90 -11.69
CA ALA A 78 -18.10 15.90 -10.72
C ALA A 78 -18.19 17.23 -9.98
N ILE A 79 -17.06 17.91 -9.79
CA ILE A 79 -16.94 19.23 -9.19
C ILE A 79 -16.49 20.16 -10.33
N GLY A 80 -17.43 20.55 -11.20
CA GLY A 80 -17.18 21.67 -12.11
C GLY A 80 -16.78 22.94 -11.34
N PRO A 81 -16.46 24.07 -12.02
CA PRO A 81 -15.94 25.31 -11.39
C PRO A 81 -16.90 25.99 -10.39
N LEU A 82 -18.07 25.43 -10.14
CA LEU A 82 -19.04 25.89 -9.16
C LEU A 82 -18.77 25.16 -7.84
N THR A 83 -18.38 25.90 -6.79
CA THR A 83 -18.24 25.46 -5.38
C THR A 83 -16.84 25.03 -4.88
N VAL A 84 -15.78 25.70 -5.33
CA VAL A 84 -14.43 25.59 -4.72
C VAL A 84 -14.43 25.83 -3.18
N GLY A 85 -15.44 26.52 -2.61
CA GLY A 85 -15.48 26.88 -1.19
C GLY A 85 -16.18 25.92 -0.21
N LYS A 86 -17.08 25.02 -0.65
CA LYS A 86 -17.93 24.24 0.29
C LYS A 86 -17.82 22.72 0.16
N SER A 87 -17.55 22.20 -1.04
CA SER A 87 -17.34 20.76 -1.25
C SER A 87 -15.95 20.32 -0.78
N PHE A 88 -14.96 21.21 -0.81
CA PHE A 88 -13.59 20.89 -0.44
C PHE A 88 -13.42 20.58 1.05
N SER A 89 -14.15 21.23 1.96
CA SER A 89 -14.09 20.91 3.40
C SER A 89 -14.69 19.55 3.74
N THR A 90 -15.74 19.14 3.01
CA THR A 90 -16.42 17.85 3.22
C THR A 90 -15.62 16.70 2.59
N LEU A 91 -15.07 16.91 1.38
CA LEU A 91 -14.18 15.95 0.72
C LEU A 91 -12.80 15.88 1.36
N ALA A 92 -12.24 17.00 1.84
CA ALA A 92 -11.03 16.99 2.65
C ALA A 92 -11.29 16.29 3.99
N GLY A 93 -12.47 16.44 4.59
CA GLY A 93 -12.87 15.66 5.76
C GLY A 93 -12.94 14.15 5.47
N LEU A 94 -13.55 13.75 4.34
CA LEU A 94 -13.59 12.34 3.91
C LEU A 94 -12.22 11.79 3.54
N MET A 95 -11.37 12.56 2.84
CA MET A 95 -9.99 12.18 2.53
C MET A 95 -9.11 12.17 3.77
N HIS A 96 -9.33 13.06 4.75
CA HIS A 96 -8.63 13.06 6.03
C HIS A 96 -9.04 11.86 6.89
N ASN A 97 -10.32 11.47 6.84
CA ASN A 97 -10.81 10.24 7.48
C ASN A 97 -10.30 8.98 6.78
N LEU A 98 -10.27 8.96 5.44
CA LEU A 98 -9.66 7.87 4.67
C LEU A 98 -8.15 7.78 4.94
N TRP A 99 -7.46 8.92 4.97
CA TRP A 99 -6.04 9.01 5.27
C TRP A 99 -5.75 8.61 6.71
N ALA A 100 -6.57 9.02 7.69
CA ALA A 100 -6.46 8.58 9.08
C ALA A 100 -6.73 7.08 9.25
N ALA A 101 -7.68 6.51 8.51
CA ALA A 101 -7.95 5.07 8.47
C ALA A 101 -6.80 4.30 7.79
N LEU A 102 -6.20 4.86 6.74
CA LEU A 102 -5.00 4.33 6.09
C LEU A 102 -3.79 4.41 7.03
N VAL A 103 -3.58 5.53 7.73
CA VAL A 103 -2.46 5.71 8.68
C VAL A 103 -2.61 4.81 9.92
N LYS A 104 -3.83 4.62 10.44
CA LYS A 104 -4.08 3.65 11.54
C LYS A 104 -3.83 2.20 11.13
N SER A 105 -4.03 1.86 9.86
CA SER A 105 -3.75 0.51 9.34
C SER A 105 -2.26 0.28 9.03
N TYR A 106 -1.44 1.33 9.10
CA TYR A 106 0.01 1.31 8.87
C TYR A 106 0.84 1.41 10.16
N ARG A 107 0.21 1.43 11.33
CA ARG A 107 0.86 1.40 12.65
C ARG A 107 0.88 -0.01 13.23
#